data_AF-A0A345I1V3-F1
#
_entry.id   AF-A0A345I1V3-F1
#
_cell.length_a   1.000
_cell.length_b   1.000
_cell.length_c   1.000
_cell.angle_alpha   90.00
_cell.angle_beta   90.00
_cell.angle_gamma   90.00
#
_symmetry.space_group_name_H-M   'P 1'
#
loop_
_entity.id
_entity.type
_entity.pdbx_description
1 polymer ?
#
loop_
_entity_poly.entity_id
_entity_poly.type
_entity_poly.pdbx_seq_one_letter_code
_entity_poly.pdbx_strand_id
1 'polypeptide(L)' 'MRALRGLWDTQRAHTTLRDAGHEPEEKHTRQILRDLASSGLLVKVQDRPVLYRTEPMNE' A
#
# COMPACT_ATOMS: atom_id res chain seq x y z
N MET A 1 -9.03 -8.91 -11.69
CA MET A 1 -8.17 -8.15 -10.74
C MET A 1 -8.99 -7.80 -9.51
N ARG A 2 -8.80 -8.51 -8.38
CA ARG A 2 -9.60 -8.35 -7.14
C ARG A 2 -8.74 -8.11 -5.89
N ALA A 3 -7.43 -7.96 -6.06
CA ALA A 3 -6.46 -8.09 -4.96
C ALA A 3 -6.27 -6.84 -4.10
N LEU A 4 -6.73 -5.66 -4.56
CA LEU A 4 -6.35 -4.41 -3.90
C LEU A 4 -7.23 -4.02 -2.70
N ARG A 5 -8.36 -4.70 -2.45
CA ARG A 5 -9.23 -4.36 -1.32
C ARG A 5 -8.63 -4.86 0.01
N GLY A 6 -8.55 -4.00 1.02
CA GLY A 6 -8.17 -4.34 2.39
C GLY A 6 -7.18 -3.38 3.05
N LEU A 7 -6.63 -3.82 4.20
CA LEU A 7 -5.58 -3.11 4.91
C LEU A 7 -4.21 -3.39 4.27
N TRP A 8 -3.40 -2.33 4.18
CA TRP A 8 -2.07 -2.33 3.60
C TRP A 8 -1.05 -1.91 4.66
N ASP A 9 -0.16 -2.83 5.00
CA ASP A 9 1.06 -2.54 5.73
C ASP A 9 2.27 -2.66 4.81
N THR A 10 3.46 -2.38 5.34
CA THR A 10 4.70 -2.45 4.55
C THR A 10 4.97 -3.87 4.05
N GLN A 11 4.66 -4.90 4.83
CA GLN A 11 4.93 -6.29 4.47
C GLN A 11 4.05 -6.75 3.32
N ARG A 12 2.74 -6.53 3.40
CA ARG A 12 1.78 -6.86 2.33
C ARG A 12 2.10 -6.10 1.05
N ALA A 13 2.44 -4.82 1.15
CA ALA A 13 2.88 -4.04 0.00
C ALA A 13 4.14 -4.62 -0.63
N HIS A 14 5.12 -4.99 0.19
CA HIS A 14 6.37 -5.60 -0.27
C HIS A 14 6.12 -6.93 -0.97
N THR A 15 5.29 -7.81 -0.40
CA THR A 15 4.92 -9.10 -1.01
C THR A 15 4.18 -8.88 -2.31
N THR A 16 3.21 -7.96 -2.35
CA THR A 16 2.45 -7.67 -3.58
C THR A 16 3.35 -7.16 -4.70
N LEU A 17 4.35 -6.33 -4.38
CA LEU A 17 5.33 -5.85 -5.36
C LEU A 17 6.21 -7.00 -5.88
N ARG A 18 6.65 -7.92 -5.01
CA ARG A 18 7.37 -9.15 -5.41
C ARG A 18 6.53 -10.06 -6.30
N ASP A 19 5.27 -10.28 -5.93
CA ASP A 19 4.35 -11.11 -6.72
C ASP A 19 4.09 -10.50 -8.11
N ALA A 20 4.20 -9.18 -8.23
CA ALA A 20 4.13 -8.45 -9.51
C ALA A 20 5.46 -8.45 -10.30
N GLY A 21 6.52 -9.08 -9.78
CA GLY A 21 7.84 -9.18 -10.42
C GLY A 21 8.79 -8.02 -10.09
N HIS A 22 8.48 -7.20 -9.10
CA HIS A 22 9.37 -6.14 -8.62
C HIS A 22 10.15 -6.60 -7.38
N GLU A 23 11.42 -6.20 -7.25
CA GLU A 23 12.23 -6.46 -6.04
C GLU A 23 12.53 -5.13 -5.32
N PRO A 24 11.52 -4.48 -4.70
CA PRO A 24 11.74 -3.20 -4.02
C PRO A 24 12.46 -3.42 -2.70
N GLU A 25 13.28 -2.45 -2.29
CA GLU A 25 13.72 -2.36 -0.90
C GLU A 25 12.54 -1.97 0.01
N GLU A 26 12.63 -2.31 1.30
CA GLU A 26 11.59 -1.96 2.29
C GLU A 26 11.38 -0.43 2.39
N LYS A 27 12.45 0.35 2.30
CA LYS A 27 12.38 1.82 2.26
C LYS A 27 11.59 2.31 1.05
N HIS A 28 11.82 1.71 -0.12
CA HIS A 28 11.12 2.05 -1.35
C HIS A 28 9.64 1.66 -1.28
N THR A 29 9.34 0.50 -0.70
CA THR A 29 7.97 0.06 -0.45
C THR A 29 7.20 1.05 0.45
N ARG A 30 7.82 1.52 1.54
CA ARG A 30 7.24 2.57 2.39
C ARG A 30 7.01 3.88 1.66
N GLN A 31 7.90 4.23 0.73
CA GLN A 31 7.75 5.44 -0.07
C GLN A 31 6.55 5.31 -1.01
N ILE A 32 6.40 4.18 -1.70
CA ILE A 32 5.24 3.89 -2.56
C ILE A 32 3.93 4.01 -1.77
N LEU A 33 3.84 3.41 -0.57
CA LEU A 33 2.65 3.53 0.28
C LEU A 33 2.33 4.98 0.65
N ARG A 34 3.36 5.79 0.93
CA ARG A 34 3.20 7.21 1.23
C ARG A 34 2.73 7.98 0.00
N ASP A 35 3.30 7.72 -1.16
CA ASP A 35 2.96 8.40 -2.41
C ASP A 35 1.51 8.09 -2.82
N LEU A 36 1.09 6.82 -2.68
CA LEU A 36 -0.30 6.40 -2.88
C LEU A 36 -1.26 7.05 -1.88
N ALA A 37 -0.82 7.29 -0.64
CA ALA A 37 -1.63 8.02 0.32
C ALA A 37 -1.71 9.51 -0.01
N SER A 38 -0.61 10.11 -0.43
CA SER A 38 -0.56 11.51 -0.88
C SER A 38 -1.38 11.74 -2.15
N SER A 39 -1.54 10.73 -3.01
CA SER A 39 -2.41 10.80 -4.20
C SER A 39 -3.88 10.47 -3.90
N GLY A 40 -4.23 10.12 -2.66
CA GLY A 40 -5.60 9.80 -2.24
C GLY A 40 -6.07 8.40 -2.61
N LEU A 41 -5.20 7.53 -3.13
CA LEU A 41 -5.52 6.12 -3.41
C LEU A 41 -5.51 5.25 -2.15
N LEU A 42 -4.75 5.68 -1.14
CA LEU A 42 -4.73 5.08 0.19
C LEU A 42 -5.09 6.13 1.25
N VAL A 43 -5.74 5.69 2.31
CA VAL A 43 -5.89 6.47 3.54
C VAL A 43 -5.16 5.78 4.66
N LYS A 44 -4.36 6.54 5.40
CA LYS A 44 -3.69 6.05 6.61
C LYS A 44 -4.74 5.89 7.71
N VAL A 45 -4.86 4.69 8.27
CA VAL A 45 -5.86 4.35 9.29
C VAL A 45 -5.25 4.04 10.65
N GLN A 46 -3.93 3.82 10.72
CA GLN A 46 -3.19 3.60 11.97
C GLN A 46 -1.74 4.08 11.84
N ASP A 47 -1.19 4.64 12.92
CA ASP A 47 0.20 5.14 12.97
C ASP A 47 1.22 4.09 13.45
N ARG A 48 0.82 3.15 14.32
CA ARG A 48 1.70 2.11 14.89
C ARG A 48 0.93 0.80 15.17
N PRO A 49 1.23 -0.30 14.46
CA PRO A 49 1.98 -0.32 13.19
C PRO A 49 1.31 0.57 12.12
N VAL A 50 2.07 1.05 11.14
CA VAL A 50 1.51 1.88 10.07
C VAL A 50 0.61 1.02 9.19
N LEU A 51 -0.69 1.38 9.14
CA LEU A 51 -1.67 0.72 8.28
C LEU A 51 -2.36 1.74 7.37
N TYR A 52 -2.60 1.33 6.14
CA TYR A 52 -3.38 2.05 5.15
C TYR A 52 -4.60 1.22 4.74
N ARG A 53 -5.60 1.87 4.14
CA ARG A 53 -6.75 1.22 3.50
C ARG A 53 -6.92 1.82 2.12
N THR A 54 -7.33 1.02 1.14
CA THR A 54 -7.75 1.56 -0.16
C THR A 54 -9.01 2.38 0.01
N GLU A 55 -8.98 3.60 -0.51
CA GLU A 55 -10.20 4.35 -0.68
C GLU A 55 -11.11 3.64 -1.69
N PRO A 56 -12.44 3.67 -1.49
CA PRO A 56 -13.34 3.33 -2.56
C PRO A 56 -13.03 4.27 -3.72
N MET A 57 -12.53 3.73 -4.81
CA MET A 57 -12.46 4.47 -6.07
C MET A 57 -13.91 4.84 -6.38
N ASN A 58 -14.29 6.10 -6.15
CA ASN A 58 -15.59 6.61 -6.56
C ASN A 58 -15.59 6.54 -8.10
N GLU A 59 -16.23 5.50 -8.61
CA GLU A 59 -16.49 5.27 -10.03
C GLU A 59 -17.64 6.15 -10.50
#